data_AF-A0AA96N0Q8-F1
#
_entry.id   AF-A0AA96N0Q8-F1
#
_cell.length_a   1.000
_cell.length_b   1.000
_cell.length_c   1.000
_cell.angle_alpha   90.00
_cell.angle_beta   90.00
_cell.angle_gamma   90.00
#
_symmetry.space_group_name_H-M   'P 1'
#
loop_
_entity.id
_entity.type
_entity.pdbx_description
1 polymer ?
#
loop_
_entity_poly.entity_id
_entity_poly.type
_entity_poly.pdbx_seq_one_letter_code
_entity_poly.pdbx_strand_id
1 'polypeptide(L)'
;MLIEKKPELKSALETINGHIFYSFQDPNKYLENAITYVVSGIEQGSHILMVENQRFLSLLQQKLKPILNKEQLSRIHYTNNFDFYFTNGTFNPVVVFDHFAKSLKPHLERSETVRTWGHVEWRDLQDAYREVEQYEQNIDKLIVLNDITSVCAYRTGRITKEFKNALLQCHQFFMTDDEIVLI
;
A
#
# COMPACT_ATOMS: atom_id res chain seq x y z
N MET A 1 21.42 -8.91 8.55
CA MET A 1 22.11 -8.37 7.37
C MET A 1 21.04 -7.66 6.55
N LEU A 2 21.01 -6.33 6.58
CA LEU A 2 20.11 -5.55 5.75
C LEU A 2 20.63 -5.67 4.32
N ILE A 3 19.79 -6.08 3.38
CA ILE A 3 20.18 -6.04 1.97
C ILE A 3 20.28 -4.56 1.62
N GLU A 4 21.43 -4.14 1.08
CA GLU A 4 21.65 -2.74 0.74
C GLU A 4 20.73 -2.38 -0.43
N LYS A 5 19.65 -1.65 -0.13
CA LYS A 5 18.66 -1.22 -1.10
C LYS A 5 19.28 -0.27 -2.10
N LYS A 6 18.94 -0.42 -3.39
CA LYS A 6 19.41 0.51 -4.43
C LYS A 6 19.05 1.96 -4.05
N PRO A 7 20.00 2.90 -4.08
CA PRO A 7 19.77 4.30 -3.69
C PRO A 7 18.59 4.95 -4.43
N GLU A 8 18.40 4.60 -5.70
CA GLU A 8 17.34 5.12 -6.57
C GLU A 8 15.94 4.75 -6.06
N LEU A 9 15.72 3.46 -5.70
CA LEU A 9 14.43 3.02 -5.16
C LEU A 9 14.14 3.64 -3.79
N LYS A 10 15.18 3.77 -2.95
CA LYS A 10 15.05 4.43 -1.65
C LYS A 10 14.60 5.89 -1.83
N SER A 11 15.33 6.65 -2.66
CA SER A 11 15.00 8.05 -2.96
C SER A 11 13.61 8.19 -3.57
N ALA A 12 13.21 7.27 -4.44
CA ALA A 12 11.87 7.30 -5.02
C ALA A 12 10.79 7.12 -3.95
N LEU A 13 10.89 6.15 -3.05
CA LEU A 13 9.89 5.95 -1.99
C LEU A 13 9.78 7.13 -1.01
N GLU A 14 10.84 7.92 -0.90
CA GLU A 14 10.85 9.14 -0.09
C GLU A 14 10.02 10.25 -0.76
N THR A 15 10.13 10.45 -2.07
CA THR A 15 9.59 11.65 -2.76
C THR A 15 8.42 11.39 -3.70
N ILE A 16 8.14 10.14 -4.06
CA ILE A 16 7.12 9.79 -5.03
C ILE A 16 5.73 10.13 -4.50
N ASN A 17 4.86 10.57 -5.40
CA ASN A 17 3.46 10.83 -5.11
C ASN A 17 2.59 10.31 -6.24
N GLY A 18 1.50 9.64 -5.89
CA GLY A 18 0.59 8.98 -6.82
C GLY A 18 0.29 7.53 -6.46
N HIS A 19 -0.33 6.84 -7.40
CA HIS A 19 -0.77 5.45 -7.25
C HIS A 19 0.30 4.46 -7.77
N ILE A 20 0.81 3.60 -6.89
CA ILE A 20 1.94 2.71 -7.14
C ILE A 20 1.49 1.25 -7.09
N PHE A 21 1.64 0.55 -8.21
CA PHE A 21 1.49 -0.89 -8.29
C PHE A 21 2.81 -1.56 -7.92
N TYR A 22 2.88 -2.17 -6.74
CA TYR A 22 4.05 -2.91 -6.29
C TYR A 22 3.87 -4.43 -6.45
N SER A 23 4.57 -5.04 -7.41
CA SER A 23 4.63 -6.49 -7.60
C SER A 23 5.84 -7.06 -6.88
N PHE A 24 5.64 -7.66 -5.70
CA PHE A 24 6.74 -8.12 -4.85
C PHE A 24 6.92 -9.64 -4.90
N GLN A 25 8.17 -10.11 -4.75
CA GLN A 25 8.50 -11.54 -4.72
C GLN A 25 9.25 -11.94 -3.45
N ASP A 26 10.20 -11.13 -2.99
CA ASP A 26 11.00 -11.39 -1.79
C ASP A 26 10.34 -10.75 -0.54
N PRO A 27 9.88 -11.55 0.43
CA PRO A 27 9.30 -11.05 1.69
C PRO A 27 10.22 -10.11 2.48
N ASN A 28 11.54 -10.28 2.39
CA ASN A 28 12.49 -9.43 3.11
C ASN A 28 12.57 -8.05 2.44
N LYS A 29 12.71 -8.02 1.11
CA LYS A 29 12.72 -6.75 0.35
C LYS A 29 11.38 -6.03 0.46
N TYR A 30 10.27 -6.77 0.41
CA TYR A 30 8.93 -6.25 0.71
C TYR A 30 8.89 -5.50 2.04
N LEU A 31 9.36 -6.15 3.11
CA LEU A 31 9.37 -5.58 4.44
C LEU A 31 10.31 -4.36 4.55
N GLU A 32 11.49 -4.42 3.95
CA GLU A 32 12.43 -3.28 3.89
C GLU A 32 11.84 -2.10 3.11
N ASN A 33 11.11 -2.38 2.02
CA ASN A 33 10.43 -1.38 1.21
C ASN A 33 9.30 -0.69 1.97
N ALA A 34 8.46 -1.47 2.66
CA ALA A 34 7.41 -0.95 3.52
C ALA A 34 7.98 -0.09 4.66
N ILE A 35 9.04 -0.53 5.34
CA ILE A 35 9.67 0.23 6.42
C ILE A 35 10.25 1.55 5.90
N THR A 36 10.96 1.53 4.76
CA THR A 36 11.51 2.74 4.14
C THR A 36 10.40 3.75 3.89
N TYR A 37 9.32 3.30 3.24
CA TYR A 37 8.18 4.14 2.88
C TYR A 37 7.46 4.73 4.11
N VAL A 38 7.27 3.93 5.16
CA VAL A 38 6.64 4.36 6.41
C VAL A 38 7.51 5.40 7.10
N VAL A 39 8.80 5.12 7.29
CA VAL A 39 9.72 6.04 7.98
C VAL A 39 9.80 7.37 7.24
N SER A 40 9.96 7.36 5.92
CA SER A 40 10.03 8.58 5.12
C SER A 40 8.74 9.40 5.18
N GLY A 41 7.58 8.75 5.16
CA GLY A 41 6.29 9.43 5.28
C GLY A 41 6.11 10.08 6.65
N ILE A 42 6.51 9.38 7.71
CA ILE A 42 6.45 9.89 9.08
C ILE A 42 7.41 11.07 9.30
N GLU A 43 8.62 11.02 8.74
CA GLU A 43 9.58 12.12 8.76
C GLU A 43 9.06 13.38 8.05
N GLN A 44 8.21 13.20 7.04
CA GLN A 44 7.52 14.28 6.33
C GLN A 44 6.20 14.72 7.01
N GLY A 45 5.87 14.15 8.16
CA GLY A 45 4.69 14.51 8.94
C GLY A 45 3.38 13.84 8.51
N SER A 46 3.43 12.91 7.56
CA SER A 46 2.24 12.21 7.07
C SER A 46 1.65 11.23 8.08
N HIS A 47 0.35 11.01 7.99
CA HIS A 47 -0.31 9.85 8.54
C HIS A 47 -0.21 8.68 7.57
N ILE A 48 0.00 7.47 8.10
CA ILE A 48 0.15 6.27 7.30
C ILE A 48 -1.00 5.32 7.58
N LEU A 49 -1.79 4.96 6.58
CA LEU A 49 -2.68 3.80 6.66
C LEU A 49 -1.93 2.55 6.20
N MET A 50 -1.80 1.57 7.09
CA MET A 50 -1.02 0.35 6.88
C MET A 50 -1.96 -0.86 6.91
N VAL A 51 -2.41 -1.29 5.72
CA VAL A 51 -3.29 -2.46 5.51
C VAL A 51 -2.42 -3.67 5.20
N GLU A 52 -2.33 -4.63 6.12
CA GLU A 52 -1.36 -5.72 6.00
C GLU A 52 -1.86 -7.02 6.63
N ASN A 53 -1.32 -8.17 6.21
CA ASN A 53 -1.61 -9.43 6.89
C ASN A 53 -0.94 -9.50 8.27
N GLN A 54 -1.48 -10.34 9.15
CA GLN A 54 -1.05 -10.41 10.55
C GLN A 54 0.45 -10.69 10.72
N ARG A 55 1.05 -11.48 9.81
CA ARG A 55 2.47 -11.86 9.86
C ARG A 55 3.36 -10.66 9.60
N PHE A 56 3.15 -9.95 8.48
CA PHE A 56 3.96 -8.77 8.15
C PHE A 56 3.67 -7.61 9.09
N LEU A 57 2.42 -7.43 9.52
CA LEU A 57 2.04 -6.38 10.47
C LEU A 57 2.81 -6.50 11.78
N SER A 58 2.96 -7.72 12.31
CA SER A 58 3.75 -7.99 13.52
C SER A 58 5.24 -7.67 13.33
N LEU A 59 5.80 -8.00 12.15
CA LEU A 59 7.20 -7.72 11.81
C LEU A 59 7.46 -6.22 11.61
N LEU A 60 6.54 -5.52 10.94
CA LEU A 60 6.57 -4.07 10.74
C LEU A 60 6.60 -3.35 12.08
N GLN A 61 5.66 -3.66 12.97
CA GLN A 61 5.59 -3.07 14.30
C GLN A 61 6.87 -3.32 15.10
N GLN A 62 7.41 -4.54 15.08
CA GLN A 62 8.66 -4.88 15.75
C GLN A 62 9.85 -4.06 15.24
N LYS A 63 9.95 -3.86 13.92
CA LYS A 63 11.05 -3.13 13.29
C LYS A 63 10.91 -1.62 13.38
N LEU A 64 9.68 -1.07 13.38
CA LEU A 64 9.42 0.36 13.46
C LEU A 64 9.55 0.91 14.89
N LYS A 65 9.19 0.11 15.90
CA LYS A 65 9.23 0.52 17.31
C LYS A 65 10.60 1.05 17.81
N PRO A 66 11.76 0.47 17.45
CA PRO A 66 13.06 1.03 17.83
C PRO A 66 13.49 2.23 16.98
N ILE A 67 12.84 2.49 15.85
CA ILE A 67 13.19 3.56 14.90
C ILE A 67 12.39 4.84 15.20
N LEU A 68 11.11 4.69 15.54
CA LEU A 68 10.16 5.79 15.69
C LEU A 68 9.78 6.02 17.15
N ASN A 69 9.61 7.28 17.54
CA ASN A 69 9.13 7.64 18.87
C ASN A 69 7.61 7.40 19.01
N LYS A 70 7.07 7.56 20.22
CA LYS A 70 5.64 7.30 20.52
C LYS A 70 4.68 8.17 19.70
N GLU A 71 5.01 9.44 19.47
CA GLU A 71 4.18 10.34 18.67
C GLU A 71 4.17 9.91 17.20
N GLN A 72 5.34 9.62 16.65
CA GLN A 72 5.50 9.11 15.29
C GLN A 72 4.75 7.78 15.09
N LEU A 73 4.88 6.84 16.02
CA LEU A 73 4.14 5.58 15.98
C LEU A 73 2.62 5.78 16.01
N SER A 74 2.12 6.82 16.69
CA SER A 74 0.68 7.12 16.75
C SER A 74 0.10 7.65 15.44
N ARG A 75 0.95 8.02 14.48
CA ARG A 75 0.53 8.43 13.13
C ARG A 75 0.41 7.25 12.16
N ILE A 76 0.76 6.04 12.59
CA ILE A 76 0.63 4.81 11.80
C ILE A 76 -0.63 4.06 12.22
N HIS A 77 -1.58 3.97 11.30
CA HIS A 77 -2.88 3.33 11.49
C HIS A 77 -2.85 1.93 10.89
N TYR A 78 -2.64 0.95 11.75
CA TYR A 78 -2.56 -0.45 11.35
C TYR A 78 -3.96 -1.07 11.20
N THR A 79 -4.17 -1.82 10.13
CA THR A 79 -5.35 -2.65 9.95
C THR A 79 -5.00 -3.97 9.31
N ASN A 80 -5.72 -5.03 9.69
CA ASN A 80 -5.54 -6.34 9.10
C ASN A 80 -6.17 -6.37 7.70
N ASN A 81 -5.45 -6.87 6.71
CA ASN A 81 -5.92 -6.90 5.33
C ASN A 81 -7.16 -7.80 5.13
N PHE A 82 -7.32 -8.86 5.93
CA PHE A 82 -8.50 -9.71 5.88
C PHE A 82 -9.74 -8.92 6.34
N ASP A 83 -9.63 -8.22 7.47
CA ASP A 83 -10.73 -7.40 8.00
C ASP A 83 -11.07 -6.23 7.06
N PHE A 84 -10.04 -5.66 6.43
CA PHE A 84 -10.15 -4.52 5.51
C PHE A 84 -10.78 -4.91 4.16
N TYR A 85 -10.28 -5.96 3.51
CA TYR A 85 -10.71 -6.36 2.17
C TYR A 85 -11.91 -7.33 2.16
N PHE A 86 -12.18 -8.01 3.29
CA PHE A 86 -13.23 -9.04 3.38
C PHE A 86 -14.22 -8.78 4.51
N THR A 87 -14.58 -7.52 4.79
CA THR A 87 -15.50 -7.15 5.88
C THR A 87 -16.84 -7.92 5.85
N ASN A 88 -17.31 -8.37 4.68
CA ASN A 88 -18.52 -9.19 4.52
C ASN A 88 -18.25 -10.64 4.06
N GLY A 89 -17.02 -11.13 4.25
CA GLY A 89 -16.59 -12.45 3.79
C GLY A 89 -16.34 -12.57 2.29
N THR A 90 -16.43 -11.48 1.53
CA THR A 90 -16.09 -11.39 0.09
C THR A 90 -15.41 -10.05 -0.20
N PHE A 91 -14.59 -9.99 -1.26
CA PHE A 91 -14.01 -8.74 -1.74
C PHE A 91 -15.08 -8.00 -2.55
N ASN A 92 -15.81 -7.08 -1.92
CA ASN A 92 -16.78 -6.24 -2.63
C ASN A 92 -16.15 -4.87 -2.93
N PRO A 93 -15.91 -4.52 -4.21
CA PRO A 93 -15.14 -3.32 -4.56
C PRO A 93 -15.76 -2.02 -4.05
N VAL A 94 -17.09 -1.93 -4.03
CA VAL A 94 -17.80 -0.73 -3.55
C VAL A 94 -17.67 -0.62 -2.03
N VAL A 95 -17.86 -1.72 -1.30
CA VAL A 95 -17.75 -1.72 0.16
C VAL A 95 -16.32 -1.44 0.62
N VAL A 96 -15.33 -2.06 -0.03
CA VAL A 96 -13.91 -1.86 0.28
C VAL A 96 -13.50 -0.42 -0.05
N PHE A 97 -13.93 0.12 -1.19
CA PHE A 97 -13.71 1.54 -1.54
C PHE A 97 -14.31 2.48 -0.49
N ASP A 98 -15.57 2.27 -0.10
CA ASP A 98 -16.22 3.08 0.93
C ASP A 98 -15.49 3.01 2.27
N HIS A 99 -15.00 1.82 2.64
CA HIS A 99 -14.21 1.63 3.84
C HIS A 99 -12.87 2.38 3.76
N PHE A 100 -12.16 2.28 2.63
CA PHE A 100 -10.95 3.04 2.35
C PHE A 100 -11.19 4.54 2.48
N ALA A 101 -12.17 5.10 1.77
CA ALA A 101 -12.50 6.52 1.82
C ALA A 101 -12.84 6.99 3.25
N LYS A 102 -13.63 6.22 4.00
CA LYS A 102 -13.97 6.51 5.40
C LYS A 102 -12.75 6.49 6.33
N SER A 103 -11.79 5.59 6.09
CA SER A 103 -10.57 5.51 6.89
C SER A 103 -9.67 6.73 6.73
N LEU A 104 -9.67 7.35 5.55
CA LEU A 104 -8.84 8.52 5.26
C LEU A 104 -9.52 9.84 5.61
N LYS A 105 -10.87 9.87 5.55
CA LYS A 105 -11.67 11.08 5.75
C LYS A 105 -11.27 11.94 6.95
N PRO A 106 -11.05 11.41 8.17
CA PRO A 106 -10.68 12.25 9.33
C PRO A 106 -9.36 13.03 9.15
N HIS A 107 -8.43 12.48 8.37
CA HIS A 107 -7.13 13.09 8.08
C HIS A 107 -7.24 14.12 6.96
N LEU A 108 -7.95 13.76 5.90
CA LEU A 108 -8.20 14.65 4.76
C LEU A 108 -8.99 15.91 5.17
N GLU A 109 -10.00 15.78 6.05
CA GLU A 109 -10.77 16.92 6.57
C GLU A 109 -9.93 17.88 7.44
N ARG A 110 -8.80 17.42 7.96
CA ARG A 110 -7.84 18.22 8.74
C ARG A 110 -6.68 18.75 7.89
N SER A 111 -6.72 18.52 6.57
CA SER A 111 -5.62 18.82 5.65
C SER A 111 -4.29 18.17 6.05
N GLU A 112 -4.35 17.01 6.71
CA GLU A 112 -3.17 16.21 7.04
C GLU A 112 -2.72 15.43 5.79
N THR A 113 -1.41 15.35 5.57
CA THR A 113 -0.88 14.52 4.47
C THR A 113 -1.06 13.05 4.80
N VAL A 114 -1.48 12.26 3.81
CA VAL A 114 -1.78 10.84 3.97
C VAL A 114 -0.98 10.02 2.98
N ARG A 115 -0.40 8.93 3.48
CA ARG A 115 0.18 7.87 2.68
C ARG A 115 -0.49 6.54 3.01
N THR A 116 -0.63 5.66 2.03
CA THR A 116 -1.24 4.35 2.22
C THR A 116 -0.35 3.24 1.69
N TRP A 117 -0.30 2.13 2.43
CA TRP A 117 0.31 0.89 1.97
C TRP A 117 -0.70 -0.23 2.19
N GLY A 118 -1.03 -0.95 1.12
CA GLY A 118 -2.00 -2.03 1.16
C GLY A 118 -1.49 -3.29 0.52
N HIS A 119 -1.36 -4.36 1.31
CA HIS A 119 -1.16 -5.71 0.77
C HIS A 119 -2.50 -6.31 0.36
N VAL A 120 -2.79 -6.14 -0.92
CA VAL A 120 -4.05 -6.57 -1.53
C VAL A 120 -4.03 -8.08 -1.67
N GLU A 121 -4.95 -8.74 -0.98
CA GLU A 121 -5.19 -10.18 -1.12
C GLU A 121 -6.64 -10.42 -1.51
N TRP A 122 -6.84 -11.33 -2.45
CA TRP A 122 -8.14 -11.78 -2.94
C TRP A 122 -8.22 -13.30 -2.84
N ARG A 123 -9.41 -13.86 -3.07
CA ARG A 123 -9.59 -15.32 -3.10
C ARG A 123 -9.10 -15.88 -4.44
N ASP A 124 -8.53 -17.08 -4.42
CA ASP A 124 -8.16 -17.83 -5.63
C ASP A 124 -9.40 -18.45 -6.30
N LEU A 125 -10.37 -17.60 -6.63
CA LEU A 125 -11.54 -17.94 -7.45
C LEU A 125 -11.33 -17.38 -8.85
N GLN A 126 -11.83 -18.10 -9.86
CA GLN A 126 -11.81 -17.63 -11.24
C GLN A 126 -12.42 -16.22 -11.32
N ASP A 127 -11.73 -15.29 -11.98
CA ASP A 127 -12.14 -13.89 -12.16
C ASP A 127 -12.25 -13.00 -10.90
N ALA A 128 -11.89 -13.48 -9.71
CA ALA A 128 -11.89 -12.64 -8.48
C ALA A 128 -10.99 -11.40 -8.59
N TYR A 129 -9.98 -11.43 -9.46
CA TYR A 129 -9.13 -10.28 -9.73
C TYR A 129 -9.88 -9.10 -10.37
N ARG A 130 -11.03 -9.33 -11.02
CA ARG A 130 -11.84 -8.26 -11.62
C ARG A 130 -12.50 -7.37 -10.57
N GLU A 131 -12.83 -7.94 -9.41
CA GLU A 131 -13.31 -7.16 -8.27
C GLU A 131 -12.19 -6.26 -7.74
N VAL A 132 -10.96 -6.77 -7.70
CA VAL A 132 -9.78 -5.97 -7.35
C VAL A 132 -9.55 -4.86 -8.37
N GLU A 133 -9.60 -5.16 -9.66
CA GLU A 133 -9.47 -4.17 -10.74
C GLU A 133 -10.49 -3.02 -10.58
N GLN A 134 -11.76 -3.33 -10.33
CA GLN A 134 -12.79 -2.31 -10.09
C GLN A 134 -12.49 -1.46 -8.85
N TYR A 135 -11.98 -2.07 -7.78
CA TYR A 135 -11.53 -1.35 -6.60
C TYR A 135 -10.37 -0.39 -6.93
N GLU A 136 -9.35 -0.85 -7.66
CA GLU A 136 -8.19 -0.03 -8.03
C GLU A 136 -8.60 1.20 -8.87
N GLN A 137 -9.49 1.00 -9.85
CA GLN A 137 -10.03 2.08 -10.67
C GLN A 137 -10.81 3.13 -9.86
N ASN A 138 -11.45 2.72 -8.75
CA ASN A 138 -12.18 3.64 -7.88
C ASN A 138 -11.24 4.42 -6.96
N ILE A 139 -10.23 3.78 -6.37
CA ILE A 139 -9.29 4.47 -5.49
C ILE A 139 -8.36 5.41 -6.24
N ASP A 140 -7.97 5.10 -7.49
CA ASP A 140 -7.09 5.95 -8.29
C ASP A 140 -7.61 7.40 -8.39
N LYS A 141 -8.93 7.54 -8.64
CA LYS A 141 -9.59 8.85 -8.67
C LYS A 141 -9.51 9.59 -7.34
N LEU A 142 -9.68 8.87 -6.22
CA LEU A 142 -9.62 9.45 -4.88
C LEU A 142 -8.18 9.88 -4.55
N ILE A 143 -7.19 9.06 -4.93
CA ILE A 143 -5.77 9.29 -4.73
C ILE A 143 -5.34 10.58 -5.43
N VAL A 144 -5.64 10.69 -6.73
CA VAL A 144 -5.31 11.88 -7.54
C VAL A 144 -6.00 13.13 -7.00
N LEU A 145 -7.27 13.04 -6.59
CA LEU A 145 -8.03 14.19 -6.10
C LEU A 145 -7.51 14.74 -4.76
N ASN A 146 -6.96 13.89 -3.90
CA ASN A 146 -6.59 14.25 -2.53
C ASN A 146 -5.08 14.27 -2.29
N ASP A 147 -4.27 14.20 -3.35
CA ASP A 147 -2.79 14.20 -3.27
C ASP A 147 -2.24 13.10 -2.34
N ILE A 148 -2.86 11.93 -2.38
CA ILE A 148 -2.47 10.77 -1.57
C ILE A 148 -1.35 10.03 -2.31
N THR A 149 -0.32 9.60 -1.59
CA THR A 149 0.60 8.58 -2.11
C THR A 149 0.11 7.21 -1.67
N SER A 150 -0.13 6.28 -2.60
CA SER A 150 -0.63 4.93 -2.27
C SER A 150 0.21 3.84 -2.91
N VAL A 151 0.61 2.86 -2.11
CA VAL A 151 1.22 1.61 -2.58
C VAL A 151 0.21 0.48 -2.46
N CYS A 152 -0.23 -0.05 -3.61
CA CYS A 152 -0.99 -1.29 -3.70
C CYS A 152 -0.02 -2.43 -4.03
N ALA A 153 0.21 -3.30 -3.05
CA ALA A 153 1.19 -4.36 -3.12
C ALA A 153 0.55 -5.73 -3.34
N TYR A 154 1.11 -6.48 -4.29
CA TYR A 154 0.62 -7.76 -4.75
C TYR A 154 1.76 -8.75 -4.84
N ARG A 155 1.53 -9.98 -4.38
CA ARG A 155 2.51 -11.05 -4.51
C ARG A 155 2.58 -11.50 -5.98
N THR A 156 3.75 -11.34 -6.62
CA THR A 156 3.96 -11.60 -8.06
C THR A 156 3.41 -12.96 -8.51
N GLY A 157 3.61 -14.01 -7.72
CA GLY A 157 3.14 -15.37 -8.04
C GLY A 157 1.61 -15.56 -8.08
N ARG A 158 0.82 -14.56 -7.67
CA ARG A 158 -0.66 -14.59 -7.70
C ARG A 158 -1.24 -13.79 -8.86
N ILE A 159 -0.42 -13.01 -9.57
CA ILE A 159 -0.88 -12.08 -10.61
C ILE A 159 -0.83 -12.78 -11.97
N THR A 160 -1.96 -12.94 -12.63
CA THR A 160 -2.00 -13.42 -14.03
C THR A 160 -1.52 -12.31 -14.97
N LYS A 161 -1.19 -12.65 -16.22
CA LYS A 161 -0.77 -11.66 -17.22
C LYS A 161 -1.89 -10.64 -17.49
N GLU A 162 -3.11 -11.13 -17.58
CA GLU A 162 -4.31 -10.32 -17.81
C GLU A 162 -4.53 -9.36 -16.64
N PHE A 163 -4.41 -9.84 -15.41
CA PHE A 163 -4.56 -8.99 -14.23
C PHE A 163 -3.44 -7.96 -14.12
N LYS A 164 -2.19 -8.35 -14.41
CA LYS A 164 -1.06 -7.41 -14.43
C LYS A 164 -1.31 -6.25 -15.40
N ASN A 165 -1.82 -6.55 -16.60
CA ASN A 165 -2.14 -5.52 -17.59
C ASN A 165 -3.23 -4.56 -17.10
N ALA A 166 -4.25 -5.08 -16.42
CA ALA A 166 -5.29 -4.25 -15.82
C ALA A 166 -4.72 -3.32 -14.74
N LEU A 167 -3.87 -3.86 -13.84
CA LEU A 167 -3.20 -3.07 -12.81
C LEU A 167 -2.31 -1.96 -13.40
N LEU A 168 -1.56 -2.25 -14.47
CA LEU A 168 -0.74 -1.25 -15.15
C LEU A 168 -1.56 -0.11 -15.79
N GLN A 169 -2.87 -0.29 -16.04
CA GLN A 169 -3.73 0.76 -16.59
C GLN A 169 -4.34 1.68 -15.55
N CYS A 170 -4.33 1.30 -14.26
CA CYS A 170 -4.92 2.07 -13.17
C CYS A 170 -3.91 2.62 -12.17
N HIS A 171 -2.61 2.50 -12.45
CA HIS A 171 -1.53 3.03 -11.61
C HIS A 171 -0.62 3.93 -12.44
N GLN A 172 -0.03 4.93 -11.78
CA GLN A 172 0.93 5.85 -12.40
C GLN A 172 2.35 5.28 -12.36
N PHE A 173 2.63 4.41 -11.40
CA PHE A 173 3.95 3.83 -11.20
C PHE A 173 3.88 2.32 -11.07
N PHE A 174 4.88 1.65 -11.64
CA PHE A 174 5.13 0.24 -11.42
C PHE A 174 6.40 0.05 -10.60
N MET A 175 6.30 -0.73 -9.53
CA MET A 175 7.38 -1.04 -8.61
C MET A 175 7.61 -2.55 -8.55
N THR A 176 8.88 -2.95 -8.52
CA THR A 176 9.34 -4.29 -8.16
C THR A 176 10.13 -4.22 -6.86
N ASP A 177 10.68 -5.35 -6.41
CA ASP A 177 11.47 -5.37 -5.17
C ASP A 177 12.69 -4.43 -5.22
N ASP A 178 13.18 -4.11 -6.42
CA ASP A 178 14.45 -3.41 -6.65
C ASP A 178 14.34 -2.10 -7.44
N GLU A 179 13.22 -1.83 -8.10
CA GLU A 179 13.07 -0.67 -8.98
C GLU A 179 11.67 -0.10 -8.97
N ILE A 180 11.54 1.14 -9.43
CA ILE A 180 10.27 1.80 -9.65
C ILE A 180 10.36 2.68 -10.89
N VAL A 181 9.32 2.64 -11.71
CA VAL A 181 9.23 3.38 -12.98
C VAL A 181 7.85 4.02 -13.13
N LEU A 182 7.82 5.16 -13.82
CA LEU A 182 6.57 5.77 -14.32
C LEU A 182 6.07 4.94 -15.52
N ILE A 183 4.76 4.72 -15.61
CA ILE A 183 4.13 3.93 -16.67
C ILE A 183 3.08 4.72 -17.46
#